data_AF-A0A9X3S5E6-F1
#
_entry.id   AF-A0A9X3S5E6-F1
#
_cell.length_a   1.000
_cell.length_b   1.000
_cell.length_c   1.000
_cell.angle_alpha   90.00
_cell.angle_beta   90.00
_cell.angle_gamma   90.00
#
_symmetry.space_group_name_H-M   'P 1'
#
loop_
_entity.id
_entity.type
_entity.pdbx_description
1 polymer ?
#
loop_
_entity_poly.entity_id
_entity_poly.type
_entity_poly.pdbx_seq_one_letter_code
_entity_poly.pdbx_strand_id
1 'polypeptide(L)' 'MSRSTSPPLSDDPSPRRDETLLLSDLTRLVALGLLEQREEPQGVVFALTPLGRHTPEFGP' A
#
# COMPACT_ATOMS: atom_id res chain seq x y z
N MET A 1 -7.21 16.40 37.33
CA MET A 1 -6.36 15.57 36.46
C MET A 1 -7.23 14.45 35.90
N SER A 2 -7.79 14.62 34.70
CA SER A 2 -8.66 13.63 34.06
C SER A 2 -7.89 12.95 32.93
N ARG A 3 -7.70 11.63 33.02
CA ARG A 3 -7.00 10.84 32.00
C ARG A 3 -7.98 10.53 30.87
N SER A 4 -7.74 11.10 29.69
CA SER A 4 -8.45 10.75 28.46
C SER A 4 -7.92 9.41 27.94
N THR A 5 -8.63 8.33 28.25
CA THR A 5 -8.34 7.01 27.67
C THR A 5 -8.87 7.01 26.24
N SER A 6 -7.99 7.27 25.27
CA SER A 6 -8.32 7.14 23.84
C SER A 6 -8.50 5.66 23.50
N PRO A 7 -9.56 5.25 22.79
CA PRO A 7 -9.69 3.88 22.31
C PRO A 7 -8.59 3.59 21.27
N PRO A 8 -8.03 2.36 21.19
CA PRO A 8 -7.06 2.01 20.17
C PRO A 8 -7.68 2.20 18.79
N LEU A 9 -6.96 2.92 17.94
CA LEU A 9 -7.35 3.24 16.58
C LEU A 9 -7.32 1.96 15.73
N SER A 10 -8.50 1.56 15.25
CA SER A 10 -8.76 0.74 14.07
C SER A 10 -8.23 -0.71 14.04
N ASP A 11 -9.11 -1.63 14.41
CA ASP A 11 -9.12 -2.99 13.87
C ASP A 11 -10.33 -3.08 12.91
N ASP A 12 -10.24 -2.37 11.79
CA ASP A 12 -11.23 -2.47 10.70
C ASP A 12 -10.75 -3.57 9.75
N PRO A 13 -11.35 -4.77 9.75
CA PRO A 13 -10.99 -5.80 8.80
C PRO A 13 -11.41 -5.33 7.42
N SER A 14 -10.45 -4.77 6.66
CA SER A 14 -10.61 -4.35 5.27
C SER A 14 -11.46 -5.39 4.53
N PRO A 15 -12.59 -4.99 3.91
CA PRO A 15 -13.50 -5.93 3.29
C PRO A 15 -12.73 -6.73 2.23
N ARG A 16 -12.77 -8.06 2.36
CA ARG A 16 -12.04 -9.07 1.56
C ARG A 16 -12.39 -9.09 0.06
N ARG A 17 -12.95 -8.01 -0.48
CA ARG A 17 -13.37 -7.88 -1.88
C ARG A 17 -12.30 -7.28 -2.79
N ASP A 18 -11.26 -6.64 -2.25
CA ASP A 18 -10.33 -5.83 -3.04
C ASP A 18 -8.96 -6.46 -3.30
N GLU A 19 -8.63 -7.64 -2.77
CA GLU A 19 -7.27 -8.20 -2.92
C GLU A 19 -6.88 -8.44 -4.40
N THR A 20 -7.83 -8.88 -5.23
CA THR A 20 -7.58 -9.07 -6.67
C THR A 20 -7.46 -7.75 -7.42
N LEU A 21 -8.22 -6.72 -7.01
CA LEU A 21 -8.15 -5.38 -7.57
C LEU A 21 -6.82 -4.72 -7.19
N LEU A 22 -6.41 -4.85 -5.92
CA LEU A 22 -5.12 -4.41 -5.40
C LEU A 22 -3.93 -5.03 -6.16
N LEU A 23 -3.95 -6.34 -6.41
CA LEU A 23 -2.90 -7.00 -7.19
C LEU A 23 -2.83 -6.51 -8.64
N SER A 24 -3.99 -6.23 -9.26
CA SER A 24 -4.05 -5.69 -10.61
C SER A 24 -3.47 -4.28 -10.69
N ASP A 25 -3.72 -3.45 -9.68
CA ASP A 25 -3.17 -2.11 -9.58
C ASP A 25 -1.65 -2.13 -9.34
N LEU A 26 -1.17 -2.99 -8.44
CA LEU A 26 0.28 -3.18 -8.22
C LEU A 26 1.00 -3.60 -9.51
N THR A 27 0.41 -4.54 -10.26
CA THR A 27 0.95 -4.98 -11.55
C THR A 27 1.03 -3.83 -12.55
N ARG A 28 0.00 -2.98 -12.60
CA ARG A 28 -0.01 -1.78 -13.45
C ARG A 28 1.06 -0.79 -13.02
N LEU A 29 1.25 -0.56 -11.72
CA LEU A 29 2.29 0.35 -11.20
C LEU A 29 3.71 -0.14 -11.50
N VAL A 30 3.93 -1.46 -11.49
CA VAL A 30 5.19 -2.07 -11.97
C VAL A 30 5.37 -1.84 -13.47
N ALA A 31 4.33 -2.04 -14.29
CA ALA A 31 4.39 -1.81 -15.72
C ALA A 31 4.66 -0.33 -16.09
N LEU A 32 4.23 0.61 -15.25
CA LEU A 32 4.53 2.04 -15.37
C LEU A 32 5.93 2.42 -14.85
N GLY A 33 6.68 1.47 -14.28
CA GLY A 33 8.00 1.72 -13.70
C GLY A 33 7.97 2.51 -12.38
N LEU A 34 6.81 2.62 -11.75
CA LEU A 34 6.62 3.33 -10.47
C LEU A 34 6.98 2.45 -9.27
N LEU A 35 6.74 1.15 -9.42
CA LEU A 35 7.14 0.13 -8.45
C LEU A 35 8.13 -0.85 -9.10
N GLU A 36 8.95 -1.45 -8.25
CA GLU A 36 9.71 -2.66 -8.57
C GLU A 36 9.19 -3.82 -7.72
N GLN A 37 9.07 -4.99 -8.33
CA GLN A 37 8.73 -6.24 -7.64
C GLN A 37 10.02 -6.98 -7.29
N ARG A 38 10.14 -7.46 -6.04
CA ARG A 38 11.28 -8.24 -5.57
C ARG A 38 10.79 -9.52 -4.90
N GLU A 39 11.46 -10.62 -5.22
CA GLU A 39 11.27 -11.91 -4.54
C GLU A 39 12.12 -11.92 -3.27
N GLU A 40 11.48 -11.98 -2.11
CA GLU A 40 12.14 -12.08 -0.80
C GLU A 40 11.77 -13.41 -0.12
N PRO A 41 12.54 -13.90 0.87
CA PRO A 41 12.25 -15.17 1.54
C PRO A 41 10.86 -15.26 2.19
N GLN A 42 10.25 -14.12 2.50
CA GLN A 42 8.91 -14.02 3.10
C GLN A 42 7.79 -13.87 2.06
N GLY A 43 8.15 -13.74 0.77
CA GLY A 43 7.22 -13.54 -0.33
C GLY A 43 7.59 -12.33 -1.20
N VAL A 44 6.70 -12.01 -2.13
CA VAL A 44 6.86 -10.88 -3.03
C VAL A 44 6.68 -9.57 -2.27
N VAL A 45 7.62 -8.65 -2.44
CA VAL A 45 7.52 -7.26 -1.95
C VAL A 45 7.55 -6.28 -3.12
N PHE A 46 6.88 -5.14 -2.94
CA PHE A 46 6.87 -4.05 -3.91
C PHE A 46 7.54 -2.82 -3.29
N ALA A 47 8.49 -2.21 -4.00
CA ALA A 47 9.21 -1.03 -3.54
C ALA A 47 9.04 0.14 -4.52
N LEU A 48 9.03 1.37 -4.01
CA LEU A 48 8.97 2.57 -4.85
C LEU A 48 10.29 2.79 -5.58
N THR A 49 10.21 2.95 -6.90
CA THR A 49 11.34 3.41 -7.71
C THR A 49 11.59 4.91 -7.47
N PRO A 50 12.73 5.48 -7.92
CA PRO A 50 12.91 6.93 -7.91
C PRO A 50 11.75 7.68 -8.60
N LEU A 51 11.26 7.16 -9.73
CA LEU A 51 10.12 7.73 -10.45
C LEU A 51 8.84 7.66 -9.62
N GLY A 52 8.56 6.51 -8.98
CA GLY A 52 7.42 6.34 -8.09
C GLY A 52 7.41 7.34 -6.94
N ARG A 53 8.58 7.65 -6.35
CA ARG A 53 8.71 8.64 -5.26
C ARG A 53 8.44 10.08 -5.69
N HIS A 54 8.65 10.40 -6.97
CA HIS A 54 8.41 11.73 -7.52
C HIS A 54 7.06 11.86 -8.21
N THR A 55 6.29 10.76 -8.30
CA THR A 55 4.94 10.80 -8.83
C THR A 55 4.07 11.57 -7.83
N PRO A 56 3.45 12.69 -8.24
CA PRO A 56 2.61 13.47 -7.34
C PRO A 56 1.48 12.59 -6.81
N GLU A 57 1.13 12.76 -5.53
CA GLU A 57 -0.05 12.11 -4.97
C GLU A 57 -1.27 12.58 -5.77
N PHE A 58 -1.91 11.67 -6.50
CA PHE A 58 -3.21 11.95 -7.11
C PHE A 58 -4.27 11.89 -6.01
N GLY A 59 -4.50 13.02 -5.34
CA GLY A 59 -5.60 13.22 -4.40
C GLY A 59 -6.44 14.46 -4.78
N PRO A 60 -7.72 14.54 -4.38
CA PRO A 60 -8.49 15.77 -4.47
C PRO A 60 -7.91 16.91 -3.62
#